data_AF-A0A2N6B7H5-F1
#
_entry.id   AF-A0A2N6B7H5-F1
#
_cell.length_a   1.000
_cell.length_b   1.000
_cell.length_c   1.000
_cell.angle_alpha   90.00
_cell.angle_beta   90.00
_cell.angle_gamma   90.00
#
_symmetry.space_group_name_H-M   'P 1'
#
loop_
_entity.id
_entity.type
_entity.pdbx_description
1 polymer ?
#
loop_
_entity_poly.entity_id
_entity_poly.type
_entity_poly.pdbx_seq_one_letter_code
_entity_poly.pdbx_strand_id
1 'polypeptide(L)' 'MAIEHKSEPIAAVQFHPESIMTLEDEAGYRMLENALAMLLKKPAIA' A
#
# COMPACT_ATOMS: atom_id res chain seq x y z
N MET A 1 5.51 -5.97 -9.67
CA MET A 1 4.66 -5.12 -10.54
C MET A 1 3.87 -4.15 -9.66
N ALA A 2 4.34 -2.92 -9.55
CA ALA A 2 3.74 -1.85 -8.75
C ALA A 2 3.86 -0.51 -9.51
N ILE A 3 2.89 0.37 -9.31
CA ILE A 3 2.88 1.74 -9.85
C ILE A 3 2.43 2.72 -8.77
N GLU A 4 2.90 3.95 -8.87
CA GLU A 4 2.48 5.07 -8.03
C GLU A 4 2.17 6.29 -8.90
N HIS A 5 1.18 7.07 -8.48
CA HIS A 5 0.87 8.33 -9.11
C HIS A 5 1.87 9.41 -8.64
N LYS A 6 2.30 10.28 -9.56
CA LYS A 6 3.41 11.23 -9.29
C LYS A 6 3.05 12.37 -8.34
N SER A 7 1.78 12.76 -8.29
CA SER A 7 1.31 13.91 -7.50
C SER A 7 0.26 13.52 -6.45
N GLU A 8 -0.75 12.76 -6.86
CA GLU A 8 -1.80 12.25 -5.95
C GLU A 8 -1.36 11.04 -5.10
N PRO A 9 -1.93 10.86 -3.89
CA PRO A 9 -1.61 9.76 -2.98
C PRO A 9 -2.29 8.45 -3.41
N ILE A 10 -1.93 7.94 -4.59
CA ILE A 10 -2.52 6.74 -5.21
C ILE A 10 -1.40 5.79 -5.60
N ALA A 11 -1.51 4.53 -5.18
CA ALA A 11 -0.59 3.45 -5.55
C ALA A 11 -1.37 2.16 -5.86
N ALA A 12 -0.82 1.31 -6.72
CA ALA A 12 -1.44 0.05 -7.11
C ALA A 12 -0.40 -1.06 -7.33
N VAL A 13 -0.80 -2.29 -7.03
CA VAL A 13 -0.07 -3.53 -7.32
C VAL A 13 -0.95 -4.45 -8.15
N GLN A 14 -0.35 -5.26 -9.01
CA GLN A 14 -1.10 -6.21 -9.84
C GLN A 14 -1.48 -7.51 -9.10
N PHE A 15 -0.72 -7.86 -8.07
CA PHE A 15 -0.98 -9.05 -7.25
C PHE A 15 -1.93 -8.71 -6.09
N HIS A 16 -2.40 -9.75 -5.41
CA HIS A 16 -3.30 -9.65 -4.26
C HIS A 16 -2.45 -9.68 -2.97
N PRO A 17 -2.04 -8.52 -2.40
CA PRO A 17 -1.21 -8.48 -1.19
C PRO A 17 -1.88 -9.14 0.03
N GLU A 18 -3.20 -9.26 0.01
CA GLU A 18 -4.01 -9.90 1.04
C GLU A 18 -4.04 -11.44 0.96
N SER A 19 -3.51 -12.03 -0.11
CA SER A 19 -3.56 -13.49 -0.30
C SER A 19 -2.57 -14.22 0.63
N ILE A 20 -2.91 -15.44 1.04
CA ILE A 20 -2.09 -16.24 1.98
C ILE A 20 -0.64 -16.45 1.49
N MET A 21 -0.43 -16.56 0.19
CA MET A 21 0.91 -16.75 -0.39
C MET A 21 1.80 -15.51 -0.25
N THR A 22 1.23 -14.30 -0.17
CA THR A 22 1.98 -13.08 0.13
C THR A 22 2.15 -12.84 1.63
N LEU A 23 1.39 -13.55 2.47
CA LEU A 23 1.49 -13.48 3.94
C LEU A 23 2.50 -14.47 4.52
N GLU A 24 2.80 -15.58 3.83
CA GLU A 24 3.84 -16.55 4.24
C GLU A 24 5.22 -15.89 4.46
N ASP A 25 5.54 -14.84 3.71
CA ASP A 25 6.77 -14.04 3.85
C ASP A 25 6.55 -12.65 4.50
N GLU A 26 5.37 -12.41 5.10
CA GLU A 26 4.94 -11.14 5.72
C GLU A 26 4.93 -9.90 4.80
N ALA A 27 5.37 -10.03 3.54
CA ALA A 27 5.45 -8.94 2.59
C ALA A 27 4.08 -8.31 2.30
N GLY A 28 3.03 -9.14 2.20
CA GLY A 28 1.65 -8.69 2.03
C GLY A 28 1.15 -7.85 3.20
N TYR A 29 1.43 -8.29 4.44
CA TYR A 29 1.06 -7.55 5.66
C TYR A 29 1.74 -6.18 5.71
N ARG A 30 3.05 -6.11 5.45
CA ARG A 30 3.80 -4.85 5.43
C ARG A 30 3.31 -3.89 4.34
N MET A 31 2.91 -4.40 3.18
CA MET A 31 2.32 -3.58 2.12
C MET A 31 0.99 -2.95 2.54
N LEU A 32 0.13 -3.72 3.21
CA LEU A 32 -1.14 -3.23 3.75
C LEU A 32 -0.92 -2.19 4.85
N GLU A 33 0.02 -2.41 5.77
CA GLU A 33 0.39 -1.43 6.81
C GLU A 33 0.83 -0.09 6.20
N ASN A 34 1.69 -0.13 5.18
CA ASN A 34 2.16 1.07 4.50
C ASN A 34 1.01 1.81 3.80
N ALA A 35 0.13 1.08 3.12
CA ALA A 35 -1.04 1.67 2.47
C ALA A 35 -1.98 2.34 3.49
N LEU A 36 -2.26 1.69 4.61
CA LEU A 36 -3.06 2.25 5.68
C LEU A 36 -2.38 3.47 6.33
N ALA A 37 -1.07 3.43 6.56
CA ALA A 37 -0.31 4.55 7.10
C ALA A 37 -0.36 5.79 6.19
N MET A 38 -0.36 5.59 4.86
CA MET A 38 -0.54 6.68 3.90
C MET A 38 -1.94 7.29 3.96
N LEU A 39 -2.98 6.47 4.11
CA LEU A 39 -4.38 6.93 4.20
C LEU A 39 -4.71 7.62 5.53
N LEU A 40 -4.08 7.19 6.63
CA LEU A 40 -4.33 7.70 7.98
C LEU A 40 -3.48 8.92 8.34
N LYS A 41 -2.41 9.21 7.59
CA LYS A 41 -1.73 10.50 7.69
C LYS A 41 -2.71 11.57 7.24
N LYS A 42 -3.21 12.37 8.19
CA LYS A 42 -3.99 13.58 7.88
C LYS A 42 -3.28 14.33 6.76
N PRO A 43 -3.96 14.70 5.66
CA PRO A 43 -3.36 15.63 4.72
C PRO A 43 -2.95 16.86 5.53
N ALA A 44 -1.71 17.33 5.34
CA ALA A 44 -1.34 18.64 5.84
C ALA A 44 -2.32 19.62 5.21
N ILE A 45 -3.27 20.12 6.00
CA ILE A 45 -4.18 21.17 5.58
C ILE A 45 -3.27 22.37 5.33
N ALA A 46 -3.12 22.71 4.04
CA ALA A 46 -2.44 23.92 3.60
C ALA A 46 -3.29 25.15 3.92
#